data_AF-A0A494G9J7-F1
#
_entry.id   AF-A0A494G9J7-F1
#
_cell.length_a   1.000
_cell.length_b   1.000
_cell.length_c   1.000
_cell.angle_alpha   90.00
_cell.angle_beta   90.00
_cell.angle_gamma   90.00
#
_symmetry.space_group_name_H-M   'P 1'
#
loop_
_entity.id
_entity.type
_entity.pdbx_description
1 polymer ?
#
loop_
_entity_poly.entity_id
_entity_poly.type
_entity_poly.pdbx_seq_one_letter_code
_entity_poly.pdbx_strand_id
1 'polypeptide(L)'
;MILGYPGRTNRYLTSYGIQQMVNKDYPAWVEASKLAMDIMKKYMDKDKGTQLNYASQYASVANYWKNRQGTIDAVIKNGTITDKQKVEERFKTWAVQPENIVQYETVLEDIGIYYKQTSERNVERMYMSQLSRNAKYFSLALQVGSVLKAYADQDMAGRLAMKPKVDAALKSAYENINTQLEGEMLNSMVNLYQTKVNKDVASETIMGLDAKNLSNVAYSSIFANKTSATNFVLNPDKLKLDADPLWKIANGLVADQRASAERFVKIDDNFAKNNRLFLAGLMKAMPEKKFYPDANSTMRLTYGTVDALPIRTDRNYFGVTENYYTDMAGLVGKYKKGDEEFDLPQRVIDLYNLKDFGQYADAKGYMPVNFLSNNDITGGNSGSPVIDGDGNLIGIAFDGNSEALSGDIVFEPEWQKTINVDVRFVLWTIDKYAGARRLIDELQLVRDENTPADTKTKMPKATPMKLQPIQFKAIIKQHGTMNAAFVEFPFSAEELFNKKGQVKIKALFDDKVEYRGSLAKMKTAFHLLILTQEVRKQLEKTFGDEISVSLTEDKEERTVEISDDILTVFNENPEAKTLFDKMSYTHKKEYIRWINEAKKPETRENRKSKMIQMILEGKKGV
;
A
#
# COMPACT_ATOMS: atom_id res chain seq x y z
N MET A 1 -11.34 -24.57 5.38
CA MET A 1 -12.48 -24.06 4.57
C MET A 1 -12.27 -22.57 4.30
N ILE A 2 -12.76 -22.05 3.18
CA ILE A 2 -12.75 -20.60 2.87
C ILE A 2 -14.16 -20.16 2.46
N LEU A 3 -14.63 -19.04 3.05
CA LEU A 3 -15.81 -18.31 2.60
C LEU A 3 -15.40 -16.95 2.03
N GLY A 4 -15.87 -16.59 0.83
CA GLY A 4 -15.49 -15.33 0.21
C GLY A 4 -16.38 -14.94 -0.96
N TYR A 5 -15.99 -13.89 -1.67
CA TYR A 5 -16.75 -13.30 -2.79
C TYR A 5 -15.96 -13.43 -4.10
N PRO A 6 -15.76 -14.66 -4.62
CA PRO A 6 -15.03 -14.85 -5.87
C PRO A 6 -15.71 -14.05 -6.99
N GLY A 7 -14.91 -13.29 -7.73
CA GLY A 7 -15.39 -12.29 -8.68
C GLY A 7 -15.95 -12.92 -9.93
N ARG A 8 -15.11 -13.62 -10.70
CA ARG A 8 -15.53 -14.27 -11.95
C ARG A 8 -14.68 -15.50 -12.25
N THR A 9 -15.32 -16.58 -12.63
CA THR A 9 -14.71 -17.73 -13.30
C THR A 9 -15.45 -17.98 -14.62
N ASN A 10 -14.84 -18.77 -15.50
CA ASN A 10 -15.42 -19.25 -16.75
C ASN A 10 -15.16 -20.76 -16.90
N ARG A 11 -15.57 -21.56 -15.90
CA ARG A 11 -15.33 -23.02 -15.82
C ARG A 11 -15.99 -23.80 -16.95
N TYR A 12 -17.03 -23.22 -17.54
CA TYR A 12 -17.80 -23.82 -18.63
C TYR A 12 -17.46 -23.22 -19.99
N LEU A 13 -16.36 -22.45 -20.08
CA LEU A 13 -15.86 -21.95 -21.35
C LEU A 13 -15.47 -23.12 -22.28
N THR A 14 -15.93 -23.06 -23.52
CA THR A 14 -15.59 -24.03 -24.56
C THR A 14 -14.15 -23.88 -25.04
N SER A 15 -13.62 -24.89 -25.70
CA SER A 15 -12.34 -24.90 -26.38
C SER A 15 -12.24 -23.75 -27.38
N TYR A 16 -13.33 -23.41 -28.09
CA TYR A 16 -13.41 -22.24 -28.96
C TYR A 16 -13.15 -20.93 -28.20
N GLY A 17 -13.77 -20.77 -27.02
CA GLY A 17 -13.58 -19.58 -26.21
C GLY A 17 -12.19 -19.46 -25.62
N ILE A 18 -11.61 -20.58 -25.17
CA ILE A 18 -10.24 -20.61 -24.68
C ILE A 18 -9.25 -20.30 -25.81
N GLN A 19 -9.45 -20.86 -27.00
CA GLN A 19 -8.63 -20.57 -28.18
C GLN A 19 -8.69 -19.08 -28.56
N GLN A 20 -9.87 -18.48 -28.62
CA GLN A 20 -10.00 -17.04 -28.84
C GLN A 20 -9.23 -16.24 -27.78
N MET A 21 -9.38 -16.64 -26.51
CA MET A 21 -8.75 -15.97 -25.39
C MET A 21 -7.22 -16.01 -25.46
N VAL A 22 -6.61 -17.18 -25.66
CA VAL A 22 -5.13 -17.30 -25.62
C VAL A 22 -4.44 -16.97 -26.93
N ASN A 23 -5.10 -17.17 -28.08
CA ASN A 23 -4.49 -16.94 -29.39
C ASN A 23 -4.68 -15.51 -29.90
N LYS A 24 -5.68 -14.78 -29.39
CA LYS A 24 -6.08 -13.47 -29.93
C LYS A 24 -6.29 -12.41 -28.85
N ASP A 25 -7.23 -12.63 -27.92
CA ASP A 25 -7.65 -11.58 -26.98
C ASP A 25 -6.53 -11.20 -26.00
N TYR A 26 -5.96 -12.17 -25.28
CA TYR A 26 -4.91 -11.89 -24.30
C TYR A 26 -3.60 -11.40 -24.94
N PRO A 27 -3.15 -11.91 -26.10
CA PRO A 27 -2.03 -11.31 -26.82
C PRO A 27 -2.23 -9.82 -27.13
N ALA A 28 -3.40 -9.42 -27.63
CA ALA A 28 -3.71 -8.01 -27.89
C ALA A 28 -3.68 -7.17 -26.59
N TRP A 29 -4.23 -7.71 -25.50
CA TRP A 29 -4.17 -7.06 -24.19
C TRP A 29 -2.73 -6.91 -23.68
N VAL A 30 -1.92 -7.95 -23.80
CA VAL A 30 -0.52 -7.99 -23.34
C VAL A 30 0.32 -6.96 -24.10
N GLU A 31 0.19 -6.90 -25.43
CA GLU A 31 0.91 -5.93 -26.26
C GLU A 31 0.55 -4.48 -25.87
N ALA A 32 -0.74 -4.17 -25.78
CA ALA A 32 -1.20 -2.82 -25.44
C ALA A 32 -0.88 -2.41 -24.00
N SER A 33 -0.94 -3.34 -23.04
CA SER A 33 -0.54 -3.09 -21.65
C SER A 33 0.95 -2.82 -21.55
N LYS A 34 1.78 -3.56 -22.29
CA LYS A 34 3.23 -3.37 -22.30
C LYS A 34 3.61 -2.00 -22.82
N LEU A 35 3.01 -1.55 -23.92
CA LEU A 35 3.23 -0.20 -24.44
C LEU A 35 2.89 0.88 -23.40
N ALA A 36 1.73 0.76 -22.74
CA ALA A 36 1.34 1.70 -21.70
C ALA A 36 2.33 1.71 -20.52
N MET A 37 2.77 0.53 -20.06
CA MET A 37 3.77 0.43 -19.00
C MET A 37 5.11 1.08 -19.39
N ASP A 38 5.59 0.85 -20.62
CA ASP A 38 6.87 1.39 -21.08
C ASP A 38 6.84 2.93 -21.13
N ILE A 39 5.71 3.50 -21.57
CA ILE A 39 5.50 4.96 -21.55
C ILE A 39 5.46 5.46 -20.10
N MET A 40 4.67 4.86 -19.22
CA MET A 40 4.60 5.28 -17.81
C MET A 40 6.00 5.25 -17.16
N LYS A 41 6.71 4.12 -17.31
CA LYS A 41 8.03 3.90 -16.70
C LYS A 41 9.05 4.95 -17.16
N LYS A 42 9.06 5.29 -18.46
CA LYS A 42 9.92 6.33 -19.05
C LYS A 42 9.81 7.69 -18.32
N TYR A 43 8.62 8.08 -17.86
CA TYR A 43 8.41 9.33 -17.14
C TYR A 43 8.57 9.16 -15.62
N MET A 44 8.12 8.03 -15.06
CA MET A 44 8.28 7.71 -13.65
C MET A 44 9.76 7.66 -13.23
N ASP A 45 10.65 7.15 -14.09
CA ASP A 45 12.08 7.07 -13.80
C ASP A 45 12.79 8.43 -13.79
N LYS A 46 12.17 9.45 -14.39
CA LYS A 46 12.74 10.81 -14.50
C LYS A 46 12.27 11.76 -13.42
N ASP A 47 11.09 11.52 -12.84
CA ASP A 47 10.46 12.44 -11.90
C ASP A 47 9.77 11.68 -10.76
N LYS A 48 10.20 11.96 -9.52
CA LYS A 48 9.67 11.31 -8.32
C LYS A 48 8.19 11.62 -8.09
N GLY A 49 7.74 12.83 -8.44
CA GLY A 49 6.33 13.21 -8.33
C GLY A 49 5.46 12.35 -9.24
N THR A 50 5.86 12.20 -10.50
CA THR A 50 5.21 11.32 -11.48
C THR A 50 5.27 9.87 -11.05
N GLN A 51 6.40 9.39 -10.51
CA GLN A 51 6.52 8.04 -9.97
C GLN A 51 5.44 7.78 -8.91
N LEU A 52 5.30 8.67 -7.92
CA LEU A 52 4.30 8.52 -6.86
C LEU A 52 2.86 8.59 -7.41
N ASN A 53 2.61 9.53 -8.32
CA ASN A 53 1.31 9.77 -8.92
C ASN A 53 0.80 8.61 -9.79
N TYR A 54 1.71 7.91 -10.48
CA TYR A 54 1.37 6.81 -11.39
C TYR A 54 1.68 5.42 -10.83
N ALA A 55 2.29 5.31 -9.63
CA ALA A 55 2.66 4.03 -9.02
C ALA A 55 1.49 3.03 -8.97
N SER A 56 0.32 3.46 -8.49
CA SER A 56 -0.86 2.60 -8.39
C SER A 56 -1.39 2.17 -9.77
N GLN A 57 -1.40 3.08 -10.74
CA GLN A 57 -1.83 2.76 -12.11
C GLN A 57 -0.86 1.77 -12.76
N TYR A 58 0.44 2.05 -12.69
CA TYR A 58 1.49 1.17 -13.21
C TYR A 58 1.43 -0.23 -12.59
N ALA A 59 1.33 -0.32 -11.26
CA ALA A 59 1.22 -1.59 -10.56
C ALA A 59 -0.03 -2.38 -10.98
N SER A 60 -1.17 -1.69 -11.13
CA SER A 60 -2.41 -2.32 -11.63
C SER A 60 -2.25 -2.86 -13.05
N VAL A 61 -1.67 -2.09 -13.98
CA VAL A 61 -1.46 -2.54 -15.37
C VAL A 61 -0.47 -3.70 -15.41
N ALA A 62 0.64 -3.60 -14.67
CA ALA A 62 1.66 -4.64 -14.57
C ALA A 62 1.10 -5.95 -14.01
N ASN A 63 0.21 -5.87 -13.01
CA ASN A 63 -0.43 -7.05 -12.44
C ASN A 63 -1.27 -7.80 -13.48
N TYR A 64 -2.17 -7.10 -14.18
CA TYR A 64 -2.98 -7.73 -15.22
C TYR A 64 -2.13 -8.19 -16.41
N TRP A 65 -1.09 -7.45 -16.80
CA TRP A 65 -0.16 -7.85 -17.85
C TRP A 65 0.51 -9.19 -17.53
N LYS A 66 1.08 -9.33 -16.33
CA LYS A 66 1.67 -10.60 -15.84
C LYS A 66 0.63 -11.71 -15.77
N ASN A 67 -0.56 -11.44 -15.24
CA ASN A 67 -1.64 -12.41 -15.14
C ASN A 67 -2.08 -12.95 -16.52
N ARG A 68 -2.31 -12.07 -17.51
CA ARG A 68 -2.72 -12.49 -18.85
C ARG A 68 -1.66 -13.32 -19.54
N GLN A 69 -0.39 -12.90 -19.48
CA GLN A 69 0.72 -13.68 -20.03
C GLN A 69 0.83 -15.05 -19.35
N GLY A 70 0.84 -15.08 -18.02
CA GLY A 70 0.92 -16.35 -17.29
C GLY A 70 -0.29 -17.26 -17.50
N THR A 71 -1.48 -16.70 -17.77
CA THR A 71 -2.67 -17.51 -18.14
C THR A 71 -2.48 -18.17 -19.51
N ILE A 72 -1.94 -17.45 -20.51
CA ILE A 72 -1.61 -18.03 -21.82
C ILE A 72 -0.64 -19.20 -21.63
N ASP A 73 0.45 -18.96 -20.89
CA ASP A 73 1.49 -19.96 -20.68
C ASP A 73 0.94 -21.20 -19.95
N ALA A 74 0.11 -21.00 -18.91
CA ALA A 74 -0.52 -22.08 -18.15
C ALA A 74 -1.49 -22.91 -19.01
N VAL A 75 -2.38 -22.27 -19.76
CA VAL A 75 -3.36 -22.96 -20.62
C VAL A 75 -2.68 -23.83 -21.68
N ILE A 76 -1.58 -23.34 -22.27
CA ILE A 76 -0.81 -24.08 -23.27
C ILE A 76 -0.07 -25.24 -22.60
N LYS A 77 0.68 -24.95 -21.51
CA LYS A 77 1.49 -25.95 -20.81
C LYS A 77 0.64 -27.11 -20.27
N ASN A 78 -0.55 -26.82 -19.77
CA ASN A 78 -1.40 -27.81 -19.13
C ASN A 78 -2.31 -28.56 -20.12
N GLY A 79 -2.29 -28.21 -21.42
CA GLY A 79 -3.14 -28.86 -22.41
C GLY A 79 -4.64 -28.60 -22.21
N THR A 80 -5.00 -27.49 -21.55
CA THR A 80 -6.38 -27.19 -21.13
C THR A 80 -7.39 -27.21 -22.28
N ILE A 81 -6.99 -26.78 -23.48
CA ILE A 81 -7.85 -26.79 -24.68
C ILE A 81 -8.22 -28.23 -25.05
N THR A 82 -7.23 -29.14 -25.08
CA THR A 82 -7.42 -30.56 -25.39
C THR A 82 -8.36 -31.22 -24.38
N ASP A 83 -8.22 -30.87 -23.10
CA ASP A 83 -9.10 -31.41 -22.07
C ASP A 83 -10.53 -30.91 -22.17
N LYS A 84 -10.75 -29.64 -22.57
CA LYS A 84 -12.10 -29.16 -22.90
C LYS A 84 -12.69 -29.86 -24.11
N GLN A 85 -11.90 -30.14 -25.15
CA GLN A 85 -12.38 -30.88 -26.32
C GLN A 85 -12.87 -32.29 -25.96
N LYS A 86 -12.25 -32.97 -24.99
CA LYS A 86 -12.75 -34.26 -24.48
C LYS A 86 -14.12 -34.13 -23.81
N VAL A 87 -14.34 -33.08 -23.02
CA VAL A 87 -15.64 -32.77 -22.40
C VAL A 87 -16.70 -32.47 -23.47
N GLU A 88 -16.31 -31.73 -24.50
CA GLU A 88 -17.17 -31.36 -25.63
C GLU A 88 -17.57 -32.57 -26.49
N GLU A 89 -16.67 -33.54 -26.72
CA GLU A 89 -17.02 -34.76 -27.45
C GLU A 89 -18.01 -35.64 -26.69
N ARG A 90 -17.89 -35.71 -25.36
CA ARG A 90 -18.92 -36.35 -24.52
C ARG A 90 -20.27 -35.64 -24.67
N PHE A 91 -20.27 -34.29 -24.67
CA PHE A 91 -21.49 -33.52 -24.89
C PHE A 91 -22.10 -33.80 -26.27
N LYS A 92 -21.31 -33.77 -27.35
CA LYS A 92 -21.78 -34.04 -28.71
C LYS A 92 -22.41 -35.43 -28.84
N THR A 93 -21.74 -36.45 -28.32
CA THR A 93 -22.24 -37.83 -28.34
C THR A 93 -23.58 -37.97 -27.63
N TRP A 94 -23.78 -37.26 -26.52
CA TRP A 94 -25.05 -37.21 -25.80
C TRP A 94 -26.12 -36.38 -26.51
N ALA A 95 -25.72 -35.26 -27.11
CA ALA A 95 -26.62 -34.31 -27.76
C ALA A 95 -27.35 -34.91 -28.97
N VAL A 96 -26.73 -35.84 -29.71
CA VAL A 96 -27.32 -36.46 -30.90
C VAL A 96 -28.27 -37.64 -30.60
N GLN A 97 -28.47 -37.99 -29.34
CA GLN A 97 -29.43 -39.04 -28.97
C GLN A 97 -30.87 -38.59 -29.27
N PRO A 98 -31.80 -39.51 -29.64
CA PRO A 98 -33.16 -39.16 -30.08
C PRO A 98 -33.92 -38.23 -29.12
N GLU A 99 -33.73 -38.38 -27.81
CA GLU A 99 -34.37 -37.58 -26.78
C GLU A 99 -33.77 -36.17 -26.59
N ASN A 100 -32.57 -35.91 -27.13
CA ASN A 100 -31.81 -34.67 -26.93
C ASN A 100 -31.60 -33.87 -28.23
N ILE A 101 -31.64 -34.54 -29.39
CA ILE A 101 -31.21 -34.01 -30.69
C ILE A 101 -31.86 -32.67 -31.04
N VAL A 102 -33.18 -32.58 -30.87
CA VAL A 102 -33.97 -31.37 -31.19
C VAL A 102 -33.49 -30.13 -30.42
N GLN A 103 -32.97 -30.31 -29.21
CA GLN A 103 -32.60 -29.19 -28.34
C GLN A 103 -31.10 -28.87 -28.36
N TYR A 104 -30.23 -29.86 -28.57
CA TYR A 104 -28.80 -29.74 -28.25
C TYR A 104 -27.84 -29.95 -29.42
N GLU A 105 -28.29 -30.52 -30.55
CA GLU A 105 -27.40 -30.92 -31.66
C GLU A 105 -26.51 -29.77 -32.15
N THR A 106 -27.07 -28.58 -32.39
CA THR A 106 -26.34 -27.44 -32.97
C THR A 106 -25.60 -26.58 -31.94
N VAL A 107 -25.86 -26.78 -30.64
CA VAL A 107 -25.48 -25.82 -29.59
C VAL A 107 -23.98 -25.52 -29.58
N LEU A 108 -23.14 -26.55 -29.69
CA LEU A 108 -21.69 -26.39 -29.64
C LEU A 108 -21.14 -25.82 -30.96
N GLU A 109 -21.74 -26.19 -32.10
CA GLU A 109 -21.38 -25.64 -33.41
C GLU A 109 -21.71 -24.15 -33.48
N ASP A 110 -22.89 -23.75 -33.02
CA ASP A 110 -23.33 -22.36 -32.98
C ASP A 110 -22.42 -21.49 -32.09
N ILE A 111 -21.91 -22.05 -30.98
CA ILE A 111 -20.87 -21.40 -30.16
C ILE A 111 -19.58 -21.22 -30.96
N GLY A 112 -19.17 -22.21 -31.75
CA GLY A 112 -18.03 -22.09 -32.64
C GLY A 112 -18.21 -21.01 -33.72
N ILE A 113 -19.42 -20.92 -34.29
CA ILE A 113 -19.79 -19.87 -35.26
C ILE A 113 -19.71 -18.48 -34.62
N TYR A 114 -20.21 -18.32 -33.39
CA TYR A 114 -20.10 -17.07 -32.63
C TYR A 114 -18.65 -16.58 -32.57
N TYR A 115 -17.72 -17.44 -32.12
CA TYR A 115 -16.31 -17.04 -31.98
C TYR A 115 -15.68 -16.68 -33.33
N LYS A 116 -16.06 -17.33 -34.43
CA LYS A 116 -15.63 -16.94 -35.78
C LYS A 116 -16.15 -15.55 -36.17
N GLN A 117 -17.43 -15.27 -35.90
CA GLN A 117 -18.07 -14.00 -36.27
C GLN A 117 -17.58 -12.81 -35.43
N THR A 118 -17.24 -13.04 -34.15
CA THR A 118 -16.87 -11.96 -33.22
C THR A 118 -15.37 -11.85 -32.98
N SER A 119 -14.55 -12.70 -33.61
CA SER A 119 -13.11 -12.82 -33.32
C SER A 119 -12.38 -11.48 -33.39
N GLU A 120 -12.53 -10.77 -34.51
CA GLU A 120 -11.86 -9.49 -34.75
C GLU A 120 -12.43 -8.38 -33.86
N ARG A 121 -13.74 -8.38 -33.60
CA ARG A 121 -14.38 -7.47 -32.65
C ARG A 121 -13.81 -7.65 -31.24
N ASN A 122 -13.56 -8.88 -30.82
CA ASN A 122 -13.03 -9.15 -29.49
C ASN A 122 -11.59 -8.63 -29.37
N VAL A 123 -10.77 -8.80 -30.41
CA VAL A 123 -9.42 -8.20 -30.49
C VAL A 123 -9.49 -6.67 -30.42
N GLU A 124 -10.37 -6.05 -31.19
CA GLU A 124 -10.61 -4.61 -31.16
C GLU A 124 -10.92 -4.13 -29.73
N ARG A 125 -11.85 -4.83 -29.04
CA ARG A 125 -12.23 -4.50 -27.66
C ARG A 125 -11.05 -4.59 -26.69
N MET A 126 -10.06 -5.46 -26.93
CA MET A 126 -8.87 -5.55 -26.08
C MET A 126 -7.99 -4.31 -26.23
N TYR A 127 -7.73 -3.87 -27.47
CA TYR A 127 -6.98 -2.62 -27.72
C TYR A 127 -7.75 -1.40 -27.22
N MET A 128 -9.06 -1.30 -27.51
CA MET A 128 -9.90 -0.20 -27.03
C MET A 128 -9.95 -0.12 -25.50
N SER A 129 -10.06 -1.27 -24.82
CA SER A 129 -10.04 -1.35 -23.36
C SER A 129 -8.73 -0.83 -22.79
N GLN A 130 -7.59 -1.22 -23.35
CA GLN A 130 -6.29 -0.70 -22.90
C GLN A 130 -6.10 0.78 -23.23
N LEU A 131 -6.51 1.22 -24.41
CA LEU A 131 -6.48 2.63 -24.78
C LEU A 131 -7.31 3.48 -23.79
N SER A 132 -8.54 3.08 -23.52
CA SER A 132 -9.44 3.82 -22.61
C SER A 132 -8.98 3.80 -21.15
N ARG A 133 -8.34 2.71 -20.70
CA ARG A 133 -7.82 2.57 -19.33
C ARG A 133 -6.55 3.38 -19.09
N ASN A 134 -5.70 3.52 -20.11
CA ASN A 134 -4.36 4.06 -19.93
C ASN A 134 -4.18 5.49 -20.48
N ALA A 135 -4.88 5.86 -21.56
CA ALA A 135 -4.85 7.21 -22.12
C ALA A 135 -6.02 8.05 -21.57
N LYS A 136 -5.74 9.00 -20.69
CA LYS A 136 -6.79 9.68 -19.91
C LYS A 136 -7.57 10.73 -20.68
N TYR A 137 -7.03 11.31 -21.76
CA TYR A 137 -7.67 12.47 -22.40
C TYR A 137 -9.09 12.20 -22.93
N PHE A 138 -9.37 11.01 -23.47
CA PHE A 138 -10.72 10.68 -23.95
C PHE A 138 -11.71 10.50 -22.80
N SER A 139 -11.34 9.76 -21.75
CA SER A 139 -12.19 9.58 -20.57
C SER A 139 -12.37 10.87 -19.78
N LEU A 140 -11.32 11.68 -19.69
CA LEU A 140 -11.35 13.01 -19.08
C LEU A 140 -12.28 13.95 -19.84
N ALA A 141 -12.21 13.98 -21.17
CA ALA A 141 -13.13 14.77 -21.99
C ALA A 141 -14.59 14.38 -21.74
N LEU A 142 -14.92 13.08 -21.66
CA LEU A 142 -16.28 12.62 -21.33
C LEU A 142 -16.72 13.02 -19.92
N GLN A 143 -15.89 12.73 -18.91
CA GLN A 143 -16.22 12.97 -17.50
C GLN A 143 -16.34 14.47 -17.21
N VAL A 144 -15.34 15.26 -17.59
CA VAL A 144 -15.31 16.70 -17.34
C VAL A 144 -16.28 17.41 -18.28
N GLY A 145 -16.33 17.05 -19.56
CA GLY A 145 -17.21 17.70 -20.53
C GLY A 145 -18.69 17.55 -20.20
N SER A 146 -19.12 16.40 -19.67
CA SER A 146 -20.49 16.22 -19.19
C SER A 146 -20.83 17.17 -18.03
N VAL A 147 -19.89 17.37 -17.10
CA VAL A 147 -20.04 18.31 -15.97
C VAL A 147 -20.05 19.76 -16.46
N LEU A 148 -19.14 20.12 -17.38
CA LEU A 148 -19.03 21.46 -17.94
C LEU A 148 -20.26 21.81 -18.79
N LYS A 149 -20.81 20.86 -19.55
CA LYS A 149 -22.05 21.03 -20.31
C LYS A 149 -23.22 21.35 -19.38
N ALA A 150 -23.44 20.50 -18.37
CA ALA A 150 -24.50 20.72 -17.39
C ALA A 150 -24.34 22.04 -16.64
N TYR A 151 -23.12 22.46 -16.33
CA TYR A 151 -22.81 23.76 -15.72
C TYR A 151 -23.13 24.93 -16.66
N ALA A 152 -22.72 24.84 -17.93
CA ALA A 152 -23.00 25.87 -18.93
C ALA A 152 -24.50 26.00 -19.23
N ASP A 153 -25.27 24.93 -19.05
CA ASP A 153 -26.73 24.90 -19.19
C ASP A 153 -27.49 25.67 -18.10
N GLN A 154 -26.89 25.87 -16.92
CA GLN A 154 -27.52 26.59 -15.81
C GLN A 154 -27.50 28.11 -16.00
N ASP A 155 -28.42 28.79 -15.33
CA ASP A 155 -28.38 30.23 -15.07
C ASP A 155 -27.35 30.59 -13.98
N MET A 156 -27.24 31.86 -13.60
CA MET A 156 -26.24 32.31 -12.61
C MET A 156 -26.44 31.65 -11.24
N ALA A 157 -27.68 31.49 -10.78
CA ALA A 157 -27.99 30.88 -9.49
C ALA A 157 -27.66 29.38 -9.49
N GLY A 158 -28.04 28.67 -10.54
CA GLY A 158 -27.72 27.25 -10.73
C GLY A 158 -26.21 27.02 -10.85
N ARG A 159 -25.48 27.90 -11.54
CA ARG A 159 -24.01 27.85 -11.60
C ARG A 159 -23.37 28.05 -10.23
N LEU A 160 -23.86 29.01 -9.43
CA LEU A 160 -23.35 29.23 -8.09
C LEU A 160 -23.55 27.99 -7.20
N ALA A 161 -24.72 27.36 -7.29
CA ALA A 161 -25.04 26.13 -6.56
C ALA A 161 -24.19 24.92 -7.02
N MET A 162 -23.93 24.80 -8.32
CA MET A 162 -23.13 23.70 -8.88
C MET A 162 -21.63 23.86 -8.69
N LYS A 163 -21.13 25.08 -8.45
CA LYS A 163 -19.71 25.39 -8.43
C LYS A 163 -18.86 24.47 -7.52
N PRO A 164 -19.26 24.14 -6.27
CA PRO A 164 -18.49 23.21 -5.45
C PRO A 164 -18.34 21.81 -6.06
N LYS A 165 -19.39 21.31 -6.72
CA LYS A 165 -19.38 20.01 -7.41
C LYS A 165 -18.46 20.05 -8.64
N VAL A 166 -18.49 21.14 -9.40
CA VAL A 166 -17.61 21.34 -10.56
C VAL A 166 -16.16 21.43 -10.12
N ASP A 167 -15.86 22.24 -9.11
CA ASP A 167 -14.50 22.40 -8.59
C ASP A 167 -13.94 21.07 -8.04
N ALA A 168 -14.77 20.26 -7.37
CA ALA A 168 -14.39 18.92 -6.92
C ALA A 168 -14.13 17.96 -8.10
N ALA A 169 -14.95 18.00 -9.14
CA ALA A 169 -14.77 17.19 -10.35
C ALA A 169 -13.46 17.57 -11.08
N LEU A 170 -13.20 18.87 -11.25
CA LEU A 170 -11.95 19.35 -11.86
C LEU A 170 -10.73 18.98 -11.01
N LYS A 171 -10.83 19.11 -9.68
CA LYS A 171 -9.76 18.67 -8.79
C LYS A 171 -9.47 17.18 -9.02
N SER A 172 -10.47 16.32 -8.91
CA SER A 172 -10.30 14.86 -9.06
C SER A 172 -9.80 14.45 -10.45
N ALA A 173 -10.23 15.12 -11.52
CA ALA A 173 -9.84 14.76 -12.88
C ALA A 173 -8.38 15.10 -13.21
N TYR A 174 -7.84 16.17 -12.62
CA TYR A 174 -6.49 16.66 -12.91
C TYR A 174 -5.50 16.45 -11.77
N GLU A 175 -5.96 15.93 -10.62
CA GLU A 175 -5.08 15.51 -9.53
C GLU A 175 -4.17 14.39 -10.07
N ASN A 176 -2.86 14.60 -9.92
CA ASN A 176 -1.81 13.63 -10.29
C ASN A 176 -1.58 13.41 -11.80
N ILE A 177 -2.20 14.18 -12.69
CA ILE A 177 -1.99 14.04 -14.14
C ILE A 177 -0.62 14.60 -14.56
N ASN A 178 0.11 13.86 -15.40
CA ASN A 178 1.28 14.38 -16.11
C ASN A 178 0.92 14.57 -17.59
N THR A 179 0.76 15.81 -18.03
CA THR A 179 0.24 16.11 -19.37
C THR A 179 1.16 15.64 -20.50
N GLN A 180 2.49 15.68 -20.31
CA GLN A 180 3.48 15.18 -21.27
C GLN A 180 3.36 13.66 -21.43
N LEU A 181 3.29 12.93 -20.30
CA LEU A 181 3.08 11.49 -20.27
C LEU A 181 1.77 11.12 -20.99
N GLU A 182 0.66 11.78 -20.64
CA GLU A 182 -0.64 11.50 -21.24
C GLU A 182 -0.70 11.85 -22.73
N GLY A 183 0.03 12.87 -23.19
CA GLY A 183 0.11 13.22 -24.60
C GLY A 183 0.83 12.14 -25.41
N GLU A 184 1.97 11.63 -24.91
CA GLU A 184 2.67 10.51 -25.54
C GLU A 184 1.84 9.22 -25.48
N MET A 185 1.22 8.93 -24.33
CA MET A 185 0.32 7.79 -24.14
C MET A 185 -0.80 7.79 -25.17
N LEU A 186 -1.46 8.93 -25.37
CA LEU A 186 -2.56 9.08 -26.31
C LEU A 186 -2.12 8.79 -27.76
N ASN A 187 -1.03 9.42 -28.21
CA ASN A 187 -0.48 9.22 -29.56
C ASN A 187 -0.11 7.75 -29.79
N SER A 188 0.64 7.16 -28.87
CA SER A 188 1.17 5.80 -29.01
C SER A 188 0.06 4.75 -28.97
N MET A 189 -0.92 4.89 -28.08
CA MET A 189 -2.03 3.93 -27.98
C MET A 189 -2.97 4.03 -29.17
N VAL A 190 -3.26 5.24 -29.68
CA VAL A 190 -4.05 5.42 -30.90
C VAL A 190 -3.33 4.83 -32.11
N ASN A 191 -2.02 5.09 -32.25
CA ASN A 191 -1.23 4.50 -33.33
C ASN A 191 -1.21 2.97 -33.26
N LEU A 192 -1.07 2.39 -32.07
CA LEU A 192 -1.12 0.93 -31.89
C LEU A 192 -2.49 0.38 -32.32
N TYR A 193 -3.59 1.01 -31.88
CA TYR A 193 -4.93 0.62 -32.29
C TYR A 193 -5.09 0.65 -33.81
N GLN A 194 -4.74 1.77 -34.47
CA GLN A 194 -4.85 1.92 -35.92
C GLN A 194 -4.03 0.90 -36.70
N THR A 195 -2.91 0.45 -36.13
CA THR A 195 -2.00 -0.52 -36.77
C THR A 195 -2.51 -1.97 -36.62
N LYS A 196 -3.11 -2.30 -35.47
CA LYS A 196 -3.36 -3.69 -35.09
C LYS A 196 -4.82 -4.12 -35.27
N VAL A 197 -5.75 -3.18 -35.24
CA VAL A 197 -7.18 -3.49 -35.30
C VAL A 197 -7.63 -3.69 -36.73
N ASN A 198 -8.44 -4.72 -36.96
CA ASN A 198 -9.08 -4.95 -38.25
C ASN A 198 -10.08 -3.84 -38.57
N LYS A 199 -9.95 -3.24 -39.76
CA LYS A 199 -10.76 -2.10 -40.22
C LYS A 199 -12.27 -2.39 -40.24
N ASP A 200 -12.67 -3.64 -40.45
CA ASP A 200 -14.08 -4.02 -40.54
C ASP A 200 -14.81 -3.87 -39.21
N VAL A 201 -14.10 -3.83 -38.09
CA VAL A 201 -14.66 -3.72 -36.73
C VAL A 201 -14.11 -2.53 -35.95
N ALA A 202 -13.15 -1.80 -36.51
CA ALA A 202 -12.49 -0.67 -35.89
C ALA A 202 -13.47 0.49 -35.66
N SER A 203 -13.20 1.29 -34.63
CA SER A 203 -13.83 2.59 -34.43
C SER A 203 -13.44 3.52 -35.58
N GLU A 204 -14.43 3.98 -36.35
CA GLU A 204 -14.24 4.97 -37.41
C GLU A 204 -13.62 6.26 -36.86
N THR A 205 -14.04 6.66 -35.66
CA THR A 205 -13.49 7.81 -34.94
C THR A 205 -11.98 7.66 -34.72
N ILE A 206 -11.51 6.52 -34.18
CA ILE A 206 -10.06 6.31 -33.98
C ILE A 206 -9.33 6.23 -35.32
N MET A 207 -9.89 5.53 -36.31
CA MET A 207 -9.25 5.36 -37.61
C MET A 207 -9.11 6.68 -38.38
N GLY A 208 -9.95 7.68 -38.10
CA GLY A 208 -9.89 9.02 -38.67
C GLY A 208 -8.89 9.98 -38.01
N LEU A 209 -8.23 9.61 -36.91
CA LEU A 209 -7.32 10.51 -36.19
C LEU A 209 -5.91 10.53 -36.80
N ASP A 210 -5.25 11.70 -36.75
CA ASP A 210 -3.81 11.80 -36.94
C ASP A 210 -3.09 11.49 -35.61
N ALA A 211 -2.72 10.23 -35.43
CA ALA A 211 -2.10 9.74 -34.20
C ALA A 211 -0.80 10.48 -33.84
N LYS A 212 -0.05 11.00 -34.82
CA LYS A 212 1.25 11.66 -34.56
C LYS A 212 1.08 13.04 -33.95
N ASN A 213 -0.02 13.73 -34.26
CA ASN A 213 -0.29 15.10 -33.83
C ASN A 213 -1.38 15.21 -32.77
N LEU A 214 -1.92 14.08 -32.30
CA LEU A 214 -3.07 14.06 -31.39
C LEU A 214 -2.77 14.70 -30.02
N SER A 215 -1.52 14.64 -29.54
CA SER A 215 -1.08 15.35 -28.34
C SER A 215 -1.25 16.87 -28.47
N ASN A 216 -1.04 17.44 -29.67
CA ASN A 216 -1.22 18.88 -29.89
C ASN A 216 -2.70 19.26 -29.85
N VAL A 217 -3.57 18.37 -30.35
CA VAL A 217 -5.02 18.50 -30.21
C VAL A 217 -5.40 18.47 -28.73
N ALA A 218 -4.81 17.56 -27.95
CA ALA A 218 -5.08 17.48 -26.52
C ALA A 218 -4.60 18.72 -25.76
N TYR A 219 -3.42 19.25 -26.08
CA TYR A 219 -2.85 20.43 -25.41
C TYR A 219 -3.59 21.75 -25.73
N SER A 220 -4.29 21.80 -26.86
CA SER A 220 -5.09 22.98 -27.26
C SER A 220 -6.56 22.90 -26.81
N SER A 221 -6.98 21.78 -26.23
CA SER A 221 -8.36 21.55 -25.78
C SER A 221 -8.70 22.25 -24.46
N ILE A 222 -10.00 22.49 -24.24
CA ILE A 222 -10.58 22.84 -22.93
C ILE A 222 -10.14 21.83 -21.85
N PHE A 223 -9.95 20.56 -22.23
CA PHE A 223 -9.61 19.48 -21.31
C PHE A 223 -8.11 19.30 -21.09
N ALA A 224 -7.25 20.13 -21.68
CA ALA A 224 -5.80 19.96 -21.65
C ALA A 224 -5.22 19.85 -20.23
N ASN A 225 -5.71 20.67 -19.30
CA ASN A 225 -5.27 20.72 -17.92
C ASN A 225 -6.30 21.46 -17.05
N LYS A 226 -6.06 21.48 -15.73
CA LYS A 226 -6.91 22.15 -14.76
C LYS A 226 -7.15 23.63 -15.07
N THR A 227 -6.13 24.34 -15.54
CA THR A 227 -6.23 25.77 -15.87
C THR A 227 -7.16 25.99 -17.05
N SER A 228 -7.01 25.23 -18.14
CA SER A 228 -7.90 25.31 -19.31
C SER A 228 -9.36 25.04 -18.94
N ALA A 229 -9.62 23.99 -18.15
CA ALA A 229 -10.98 23.67 -17.71
C ALA A 229 -11.54 24.72 -16.74
N THR A 230 -10.72 25.28 -15.86
CA THR A 230 -11.13 26.36 -14.94
C THR A 230 -11.47 27.63 -15.70
N ASN A 231 -10.70 27.96 -16.75
CA ASN A 231 -10.97 29.12 -17.60
C ASN A 231 -12.33 29.00 -18.31
N PHE A 232 -12.71 27.79 -18.72
CA PHE A 232 -14.06 27.53 -19.24
C PHE A 232 -15.14 27.77 -18.17
N VAL A 233 -14.95 27.31 -16.93
CA VAL A 233 -15.90 27.53 -15.84
C VAL A 233 -16.10 29.03 -15.56
N LEU A 234 -15.04 29.84 -15.69
CA LEU A 234 -15.13 31.30 -15.52
C LEU A 234 -15.95 31.97 -16.64
N ASN A 235 -15.90 31.45 -17.86
CA ASN A 235 -16.59 31.98 -19.02
C ASN A 235 -17.27 30.85 -19.82
N PRO A 236 -18.35 30.26 -19.30
CA PRO A 236 -18.94 29.06 -19.89
C PRO A 236 -19.57 29.38 -21.24
N ASP A 237 -19.17 28.63 -22.26
CA ASP A 237 -19.61 28.81 -23.65
C ASP A 237 -19.90 27.45 -24.28
N LYS A 238 -21.19 27.16 -24.49
CA LYS A 238 -21.63 25.87 -25.01
C LYS A 238 -21.11 25.61 -26.43
N LEU A 239 -21.05 26.63 -27.27
CA LEU A 239 -20.59 26.48 -28.65
C LEU A 239 -19.10 26.12 -28.69
N LYS A 240 -18.29 26.71 -27.79
CA LYS A 240 -16.89 26.33 -27.65
C LYS A 240 -16.72 24.91 -27.13
N LEU A 241 -17.53 24.48 -26.17
CA LEU A 241 -17.50 23.11 -25.66
C LEU A 241 -17.88 22.11 -26.76
N ASP A 242 -18.99 22.35 -27.46
CA ASP A 242 -19.46 21.47 -28.55
C ASP A 242 -18.48 21.47 -29.74
N ALA A 243 -17.72 22.54 -29.94
CA ALA A 243 -16.69 22.63 -30.97
C ALA A 243 -15.35 21.97 -30.59
N ASP A 244 -15.10 21.71 -29.30
CA ASP A 244 -13.81 21.21 -28.80
C ASP A 244 -13.45 19.86 -29.44
N PRO A 245 -12.24 19.72 -30.01
CA PRO A 245 -11.84 18.50 -30.70
C PRO A 245 -11.85 17.24 -29.82
N LEU A 246 -11.37 17.32 -28.57
CA LEU A 246 -11.37 16.16 -27.67
C LEU A 246 -12.80 15.81 -27.24
N TRP A 247 -13.68 16.79 -27.06
CA TRP A 247 -15.10 16.53 -26.81
C TRP A 247 -15.75 15.77 -27.96
N LYS A 248 -15.51 16.22 -29.20
CA LYS A 248 -16.05 15.56 -30.41
C LYS A 248 -15.55 14.14 -30.56
N ILE A 249 -14.23 13.94 -30.40
CA ILE A 249 -13.62 12.60 -30.48
C ILE A 249 -14.25 11.70 -29.43
N ALA A 250 -14.32 12.14 -28.18
CA ALA A 250 -14.81 11.28 -27.11
C ALA A 250 -16.31 10.93 -27.27
N ASN A 251 -17.15 11.85 -27.78
CA ASN A 251 -18.53 11.53 -28.15
C ASN A 251 -18.63 10.61 -29.38
N GLY A 252 -17.73 10.77 -30.36
CA GLY A 252 -17.61 9.86 -31.51
C GLY A 252 -17.30 8.43 -31.07
N LEU A 253 -16.38 8.25 -30.13
CA LEU A 253 -16.08 6.92 -29.55
C LEU A 253 -17.31 6.29 -28.87
N VAL A 254 -18.13 7.09 -28.19
CA VAL A 254 -19.40 6.60 -27.61
C VAL A 254 -20.39 6.19 -28.70
N ALA A 255 -20.46 6.93 -29.80
CA ALA A 255 -21.31 6.60 -30.94
C ALA A 255 -20.84 5.30 -31.64
N ASP A 256 -19.54 5.17 -31.89
CA ASP A 256 -18.94 3.97 -32.49
C ASP A 256 -19.17 2.74 -31.61
N GLN A 257 -19.03 2.88 -30.29
CA GLN A 257 -19.31 1.80 -29.34
C GLN A 257 -20.77 1.35 -29.41
N ARG A 258 -21.72 2.29 -29.52
CA ARG A 258 -23.15 1.97 -29.68
C ARG A 258 -23.42 1.26 -31.01
N ALA A 259 -22.89 1.78 -32.12
CA ALA A 259 -23.05 1.15 -33.43
C ALA A 259 -22.46 -0.28 -33.46
N SER A 260 -21.30 -0.48 -32.84
CA SER A 260 -20.69 -1.81 -32.66
C SER A 260 -21.59 -2.72 -31.82
N ALA A 261 -22.14 -2.24 -30.70
CA ALA A 261 -23.05 -3.04 -29.89
C ALA A 261 -24.31 -3.46 -30.66
N GLU A 262 -24.94 -2.53 -31.39
CA GLU A 262 -26.12 -2.80 -32.22
C GLU A 262 -25.83 -3.81 -33.33
N ARG A 263 -24.66 -3.71 -33.98
CA ARG A 263 -24.25 -4.65 -35.04
C ARG A 263 -24.20 -6.10 -34.57
N PHE A 264 -23.76 -6.33 -33.33
CA PHE A 264 -23.52 -7.69 -32.82
C PHE A 264 -24.57 -8.19 -31.83
N VAL A 265 -25.59 -7.39 -31.48
CA VAL A 265 -26.58 -7.76 -30.44
C VAL A 265 -27.21 -9.13 -30.67
N LYS A 266 -27.66 -9.43 -31.90
CA LYS A 266 -28.28 -10.73 -32.24
C LYS A 266 -27.29 -11.90 -32.11
N ILE A 267 -26.03 -11.67 -32.44
CA ILE A 267 -24.96 -12.67 -32.34
C ILE A 267 -24.66 -12.96 -30.86
N ASP A 268 -24.57 -11.90 -30.04
CA ASP A 268 -24.35 -12.01 -28.59
C ASP A 268 -25.55 -12.67 -27.88
N ASP A 269 -26.79 -12.35 -28.26
CA ASP A 269 -28.02 -12.97 -27.72
C ASP A 269 -28.09 -14.47 -28.02
N ASN A 270 -27.77 -14.85 -29.26
CA ASN A 270 -27.70 -16.26 -29.66
C ASN A 270 -26.61 -17.00 -28.89
N PHE A 271 -25.44 -16.39 -28.70
CA PHE A 271 -24.38 -16.97 -27.88
C PHE A 271 -24.81 -17.13 -26.42
N ALA A 272 -25.48 -16.14 -25.82
CA ALA A 272 -25.99 -16.26 -24.45
C ALA A 272 -27.00 -17.41 -24.30
N LYS A 273 -27.91 -17.56 -25.27
CA LYS A 273 -28.85 -18.70 -25.34
C LYS A 273 -28.10 -20.03 -25.43
N ASN A 274 -27.16 -20.16 -26.36
CA ASN A 274 -26.44 -21.41 -26.61
C ASN A 274 -25.48 -21.76 -25.46
N ASN A 275 -24.84 -20.78 -24.84
CA ASN A 275 -24.01 -21.01 -23.66
C ASN A 275 -24.83 -21.55 -22.47
N ARG A 276 -26.06 -21.04 -22.28
CA ARG A 276 -26.99 -21.58 -21.27
C ARG A 276 -27.43 -23.01 -21.61
N LEU A 277 -27.75 -23.29 -22.87
CA LEU A 277 -28.11 -24.65 -23.31
C LEU A 277 -26.92 -25.61 -23.18
N PHE A 278 -25.71 -25.15 -23.49
CA PHE A 278 -24.50 -25.96 -23.38
C PHE A 278 -24.27 -26.41 -21.94
N LEU A 279 -24.33 -25.49 -20.97
CA LEU A 279 -24.21 -25.86 -19.55
C LEU A 279 -25.34 -26.80 -19.10
N ALA A 280 -26.58 -26.52 -19.49
CA ALA A 280 -27.72 -27.38 -19.15
C ALA A 280 -27.55 -28.80 -19.72
N GLY A 281 -27.05 -28.93 -20.95
CA GLY A 281 -26.79 -30.22 -21.57
C GLY A 281 -25.57 -30.93 -20.96
N LEU A 282 -24.49 -30.20 -20.59
CA LEU A 282 -23.37 -30.78 -19.85
C LEU A 282 -23.80 -31.42 -18.53
N MET A 283 -24.69 -30.78 -17.78
CA MET A 283 -25.22 -31.31 -16.53
C MET A 283 -26.04 -32.59 -16.74
N LYS A 284 -26.77 -32.71 -17.86
CA LYS A 284 -27.52 -33.91 -18.23
C LYS A 284 -26.64 -35.02 -18.79
N ALA A 285 -25.62 -34.67 -19.57
CA ALA A 285 -24.68 -35.60 -20.20
C ALA A 285 -23.68 -36.21 -19.20
N MET A 286 -23.48 -35.56 -18.04
CA MET A 286 -22.49 -35.95 -17.04
C MET A 286 -23.10 -35.91 -15.62
N PRO A 287 -24.15 -36.70 -15.33
CA PRO A 287 -24.83 -36.66 -14.03
C PRO A 287 -23.92 -37.08 -12.86
N GLU A 288 -22.81 -37.76 -13.14
CA GLU A 288 -21.80 -38.14 -12.16
C GLU A 288 -20.93 -36.97 -11.68
N LYS A 289 -20.86 -35.88 -12.47
CA LYS A 289 -20.02 -34.73 -12.16
C LYS A 289 -20.74 -33.74 -11.26
N LYS A 290 -20.04 -33.24 -10.23
CA LYS A 290 -20.53 -32.14 -9.40
C LYS A 290 -20.31 -30.81 -10.10
N PHE A 291 -21.38 -30.23 -10.62
CA PHE A 291 -21.38 -28.89 -11.20
C PHE A 291 -21.57 -27.83 -10.11
N TYR A 292 -20.81 -26.74 -10.19
CA TYR A 292 -20.95 -25.56 -9.33
C TYR A 292 -21.02 -24.30 -10.21
N PRO A 293 -21.85 -23.30 -9.87
CA PRO A 293 -22.00 -22.12 -10.71
C PRO A 293 -20.67 -21.36 -10.80
N ASP A 294 -20.40 -20.77 -11.97
CA ASP A 294 -19.30 -19.84 -12.12
C ASP A 294 -19.38 -18.71 -11.08
N ALA A 295 -18.23 -18.23 -10.62
CA ALA A 295 -18.17 -17.10 -9.71
C ALA A 295 -18.77 -15.85 -10.36
N ASN A 296 -19.47 -15.05 -9.55
CA ASN A 296 -20.19 -13.86 -10.00
C ASN A 296 -20.32 -12.81 -8.89
N SER A 297 -19.27 -12.67 -8.07
CA SER A 297 -19.19 -11.72 -6.94
C SER A 297 -20.22 -11.95 -5.83
N THR A 298 -20.80 -13.14 -5.73
CA THR A 298 -21.63 -13.58 -4.60
C THR A 298 -20.82 -14.39 -3.60
N MET A 299 -21.27 -14.48 -2.35
CA MET A 299 -20.65 -15.33 -1.34
C MET A 299 -20.62 -16.81 -1.79
N ARG A 300 -19.46 -17.46 -1.69
CA ARG A 300 -19.24 -18.90 -1.98
C ARG A 300 -18.40 -19.55 -0.88
N LEU A 301 -18.49 -20.87 -0.82
CA LEU A 301 -17.69 -21.72 0.06
C LEU A 301 -16.84 -22.66 -0.78
N THR A 302 -15.56 -22.75 -0.45
CA THR A 302 -14.65 -23.79 -0.93
C THR A 302 -14.02 -24.49 0.27
N TYR A 303 -13.79 -25.78 0.17
CA TYR A 303 -13.22 -26.59 1.26
C TYR A 303 -12.07 -27.45 0.74
N GLY A 304 -11.20 -27.84 1.65
CA GLY A 304 -9.92 -28.44 1.35
C GLY A 304 -9.07 -28.61 2.60
N THR A 305 -7.84 -29.05 2.42
CA THR A 305 -6.84 -29.28 3.47
C THR A 305 -5.62 -28.41 3.20
N VAL A 306 -4.81 -28.20 4.24
CA VAL A 306 -3.42 -27.79 4.05
C VAL A 306 -2.74 -28.83 3.17
N ASP A 307 -2.07 -28.39 2.11
CA ASP A 307 -1.56 -29.27 1.07
C ASP A 307 -0.28 -28.69 0.45
N ALA A 308 0.63 -29.57 0.04
CA ALA A 308 1.93 -29.18 -0.48
C ALA A 308 1.90 -29.03 -2.01
N LEU A 309 2.73 -28.14 -2.52
CA LEU A 309 3.02 -28.11 -3.96
C LEU A 309 3.88 -29.31 -4.36
N PRO A 310 3.58 -29.99 -5.48
CA PRO A 310 4.46 -31.00 -6.05
C PRO A 310 5.89 -30.46 -6.24
N ILE A 311 6.90 -31.27 -5.88
CA ILE A 311 8.30 -30.88 -6.07
C ILE A 311 8.60 -30.83 -7.56
N ARG A 312 9.02 -29.66 -8.03
CA ARG A 312 9.50 -29.44 -9.40
C ARG A 312 11.01 -29.49 -9.49
N THR A 313 11.54 -30.21 -10.48
CA THR A 313 12.99 -30.34 -10.71
C THR A 313 13.66 -29.07 -11.23
N ASP A 314 12.88 -28.08 -11.68
CA ASP A 314 13.36 -26.81 -12.24
C ASP A 314 13.40 -25.65 -11.23
N ARG A 315 13.24 -25.94 -9.92
CA ARG A 315 13.21 -24.95 -8.84
C ARG A 315 14.25 -25.25 -7.77
N ASN A 316 14.82 -24.19 -7.19
CA ASN A 316 15.67 -24.29 -6.00
C ASN A 316 14.83 -23.98 -4.75
N TYR A 317 14.62 -24.98 -3.90
CA TYR A 317 13.85 -24.90 -2.65
C TYR A 317 14.73 -24.61 -1.43
N PHE A 318 15.75 -23.75 -1.59
CA PHE A 318 16.71 -23.47 -0.51
C PHE A 318 16.00 -23.11 0.81
N GLY A 319 16.23 -23.93 1.85
CA GLY A 319 15.66 -23.73 3.19
C GLY A 319 14.19 -24.17 3.38
N VAL A 320 13.51 -24.67 2.33
CA VAL A 320 12.14 -25.21 2.44
C VAL A 320 12.22 -26.73 2.62
N THR A 321 11.88 -27.20 3.81
CA THR A 321 11.86 -28.64 4.14
C THR A 321 10.55 -29.30 3.69
N GLU A 322 9.44 -28.58 3.77
CA GLU A 322 8.12 -29.04 3.33
C GLU A 322 7.45 -27.92 2.52
N ASN A 323 7.03 -28.23 1.29
CA ASN A 323 6.58 -27.24 0.31
C ASN A 323 5.10 -26.83 0.49
N TYR A 324 4.68 -26.64 1.74
CA TYR A 324 3.36 -26.10 2.09
C TYR A 324 3.41 -24.89 3.01
N TYR A 325 4.55 -24.51 3.59
CA TYR A 325 4.64 -23.36 4.48
C TYR A 325 5.94 -22.57 4.32
N THR A 326 5.93 -21.34 4.83
CA THR A 326 7.08 -20.46 4.94
C THR A 326 7.21 -19.90 6.35
N ASP A 327 8.41 -19.46 6.71
CA ASP A 327 8.70 -18.91 8.03
C ASP A 327 9.46 -17.57 7.98
N MET A 328 9.67 -16.99 9.15
CA MET A 328 10.35 -15.72 9.32
C MET A 328 11.83 -15.79 8.91
N ALA A 329 12.45 -16.97 8.96
CA ALA A 329 13.82 -17.15 8.48
C ALA A 329 13.88 -16.99 6.95
N GLY A 330 12.92 -17.57 6.23
CA GLY A 330 12.76 -17.36 4.79
C GLY A 330 12.44 -15.91 4.42
N LEU A 331 11.62 -15.21 5.23
CA LEU A 331 11.33 -13.79 5.04
C LEU A 331 12.58 -12.92 5.18
N VAL A 332 13.34 -13.08 6.26
CA VAL A 332 14.60 -12.33 6.48
C VAL A 332 15.69 -12.75 5.51
N GLY A 333 15.73 -14.02 5.09
CA GLY A 333 16.69 -14.50 4.09
C GLY A 333 16.54 -13.86 2.71
N LYS A 334 15.37 -13.29 2.39
CA LYS A 334 15.12 -12.54 1.15
C LYS A 334 15.47 -11.05 1.24
N TYR A 335 15.79 -10.54 2.42
CA TYR A 335 16.04 -9.12 2.67
C TYR A 335 17.16 -8.56 1.80
N LYS A 336 16.90 -7.42 1.15
CA LYS A 336 17.87 -6.62 0.41
C LYS A 336 17.69 -5.13 0.75
N LYS A 337 18.68 -4.57 1.44
CA LYS A 337 18.62 -3.17 1.91
C LYS A 337 18.38 -2.20 0.76
N GLY A 338 17.30 -1.42 0.85
CA GLY A 338 16.93 -0.38 -0.13
C GLY A 338 16.42 -0.89 -1.48
N ASP A 339 16.17 -2.20 -1.61
CA ASP A 339 15.48 -2.79 -2.77
C ASP A 339 13.98 -2.45 -2.72
N GLU A 340 13.37 -2.12 -3.87
CA GLU A 340 11.96 -1.69 -3.92
C GLU A 340 10.97 -2.79 -3.48
N GLU A 341 11.30 -4.06 -3.69
CA GLU A 341 10.42 -5.20 -3.39
C GLU A 341 10.88 -5.99 -2.15
N PHE A 342 12.19 -6.01 -1.86
CA PHE A 342 12.79 -6.91 -0.86
C PHE A 342 13.44 -6.19 0.33
N ASP A 343 13.26 -4.88 0.50
CA ASP A 343 13.66 -4.18 1.74
C ASP A 343 12.74 -4.55 2.93
N LEU A 344 13.26 -4.49 4.15
CA LEU A 344 12.50 -4.79 5.37
C LEU A 344 12.70 -3.70 6.42
N PRO A 345 11.65 -3.34 7.21
CA PRO A 345 11.83 -2.44 8.34
C PRO A 345 12.82 -3.02 9.36
N GLN A 346 13.78 -2.21 9.83
CA GLN A 346 14.83 -2.66 10.76
C GLN A 346 14.27 -3.40 11.99
N ARG A 347 13.13 -2.97 12.52
CA ARG A 347 12.48 -3.61 13.66
C ARG A 347 12.08 -5.07 13.42
N VAL A 348 11.73 -5.44 12.18
CA VAL A 348 11.42 -6.83 11.80
C VAL A 348 12.67 -7.70 11.97
N ILE A 349 13.81 -7.20 11.52
CA ILE A 349 15.12 -7.86 11.62
C ILE A 349 15.52 -8.00 13.10
N ASP A 350 15.36 -6.94 13.89
CA ASP A 350 15.71 -6.95 15.31
C ASP A 350 14.88 -7.98 16.10
N LEU A 351 13.57 -8.03 15.89
CA LEU A 351 12.69 -9.00 16.56
C LEU A 351 13.00 -10.44 16.13
N TYR A 352 13.35 -10.67 14.86
CA TYR A 352 13.79 -11.96 14.37
C TYR A 352 15.12 -12.42 15.02
N ASN A 353 16.10 -11.52 15.14
CA ASN A 353 17.38 -11.82 15.78
C ASN A 353 17.24 -12.13 17.27
N LEU A 354 16.32 -11.45 17.95
CA LEU A 354 15.96 -11.71 19.35
C LEU A 354 15.10 -12.97 19.53
N LYS A 355 14.56 -13.54 18.45
CA LYS A 355 13.54 -14.61 18.47
C LYS A 355 12.33 -14.23 19.34
N ASP A 356 11.95 -12.95 19.34
CA ASP A 356 10.80 -12.46 20.12
C ASP A 356 9.48 -12.75 19.39
N PHE A 357 9.12 -14.03 19.38
CA PHE A 357 7.95 -14.57 18.71
C PHE A 357 6.74 -14.73 19.65
N GLY A 358 6.97 -14.87 20.97
CA GLY A 358 5.92 -15.00 21.98
C GLY A 358 5.00 -16.22 21.76
N GLN A 359 3.72 -16.08 22.12
CA GLN A 359 2.70 -17.14 21.96
C GLN A 359 2.37 -17.51 20.50
N TYR A 360 2.97 -16.80 19.53
CA TYR A 360 2.70 -16.99 18.11
C TYR A 360 3.72 -17.90 17.44
N ALA A 361 4.78 -18.30 18.14
CA ALA A 361 5.73 -19.27 17.62
C ALA A 361 5.06 -20.65 17.47
N ASP A 362 5.50 -21.39 16.46
CA ASP A 362 5.23 -22.81 16.37
C ASP A 362 5.91 -23.57 17.53
N ALA A 363 5.39 -24.75 17.89
CA ALA A 363 5.99 -25.60 18.92
C ALA A 363 7.45 -25.98 18.63
N LYS A 364 7.85 -26.01 17.35
CA LYS A 364 9.25 -26.20 16.93
C LYS A 364 10.13 -24.94 17.07
N GLY A 365 9.56 -23.83 17.55
CA GLY A 365 10.28 -22.60 17.90
C GLY A 365 10.48 -21.58 16.77
N TYR A 366 9.92 -21.82 15.57
CA TYR A 366 9.96 -20.87 14.45
C TYR A 366 8.68 -20.02 14.39
N MET A 367 8.75 -18.90 13.67
CA MET A 367 7.58 -18.05 13.39
C MET A 367 7.05 -18.36 11.98
N PRO A 368 5.87 -18.98 11.84
CA PRO A 368 5.25 -19.22 10.55
C PRO A 368 4.84 -17.89 9.89
N VAL A 369 4.82 -17.85 8.57
CA VAL A 369 4.44 -16.65 7.79
C VAL A 369 3.29 -16.94 6.85
N ASN A 370 3.46 -17.89 5.93
CA ASN A 370 2.41 -18.31 5.00
C ASN A 370 2.26 -19.82 4.96
N PHE A 371 1.11 -20.29 4.48
CA PHE A 371 0.87 -21.69 4.19
C PHE A 371 -0.03 -21.88 2.96
N LEU A 372 0.00 -23.09 2.40
CA LEU A 372 -0.75 -23.49 1.22
C LEU A 372 -1.93 -24.38 1.58
N SER A 373 -3.01 -24.26 0.82
CA SER A 373 -4.15 -25.18 0.86
C SER A 373 -4.67 -25.49 -0.54
N ASN A 374 -5.35 -26.62 -0.72
CA ASN A 374 -5.97 -27.00 -2.01
C ASN A 374 -7.38 -26.43 -2.20
N ASN A 375 -7.64 -25.26 -1.62
CA ASN A 375 -8.90 -24.55 -1.84
C ASN A 375 -8.95 -23.93 -3.25
N ASP A 376 -10.16 -23.87 -3.80
CA ASP A 376 -10.44 -23.30 -5.12
C ASP A 376 -10.86 -21.82 -4.99
N ILE A 377 -9.96 -20.91 -5.35
CA ILE A 377 -10.16 -19.46 -5.24
C ILE A 377 -9.94 -18.74 -6.58
N THR A 378 -10.41 -17.51 -6.68
CA THR A 378 -10.08 -16.56 -7.76
C THR A 378 -10.02 -15.13 -7.21
N GLY A 379 -9.74 -14.14 -8.07
CA GLY A 379 -9.82 -12.72 -7.73
C GLY A 379 -11.17 -12.39 -7.08
N GLY A 380 -11.15 -11.66 -5.98
CA GLY A 380 -12.32 -11.44 -5.10
C GLY A 380 -12.31 -12.29 -3.81
N ASN A 381 -11.49 -13.35 -3.77
CA ASN A 381 -11.22 -14.07 -2.52
C ASN A 381 -10.14 -13.43 -1.64
N SER A 382 -9.40 -12.43 -2.11
CA SER A 382 -8.39 -11.76 -1.29
C SER A 382 -9.00 -11.20 0.00
N GLY A 383 -8.43 -11.59 1.15
CA GLY A 383 -8.96 -11.26 2.48
C GLY A 383 -9.96 -12.26 3.05
N SER A 384 -10.28 -13.36 2.35
CA SER A 384 -11.23 -14.36 2.84
C SER A 384 -10.66 -15.15 4.03
N PRO A 385 -11.46 -15.42 5.07
CA PRO A 385 -11.02 -16.23 6.21
C PRO A 385 -10.78 -17.68 5.81
N VAL A 386 -9.68 -18.25 6.31
CA VAL A 386 -9.39 -19.68 6.27
C VAL A 386 -9.72 -20.25 7.64
N ILE A 387 -10.68 -21.18 7.67
CA ILE A 387 -11.31 -21.70 8.89
C ILE A 387 -10.99 -23.19 9.03
N ASP A 388 -10.65 -23.64 10.24
CA ASP A 388 -10.40 -25.06 10.57
C ASP A 388 -11.71 -25.88 10.71
N GLY A 389 -11.60 -27.12 11.18
CA GLY A 389 -12.75 -28.03 11.38
C GLY A 389 -13.69 -27.64 12.53
N ASP A 390 -13.21 -26.82 13.46
CA ASP A 390 -13.94 -26.39 14.66
C ASP A 390 -14.51 -24.97 14.53
N GLY A 391 -14.28 -24.30 13.40
CA GLY A 391 -14.79 -22.96 13.12
C GLY A 391 -13.84 -21.83 13.50
N ASN A 392 -12.56 -22.12 13.81
CA ASN A 392 -11.58 -21.10 14.19
C ASN A 392 -10.81 -20.56 12.97
N LEU A 393 -10.48 -19.28 13.00
CA LEU A 393 -9.65 -18.65 11.97
C LEU A 393 -8.20 -19.11 12.11
N ILE A 394 -7.65 -19.74 11.06
CA ILE A 394 -6.25 -20.20 10.99
C ILE A 394 -5.40 -19.42 9.99
N GLY A 395 -6.04 -18.68 9.08
CA GLY A 395 -5.32 -17.86 8.11
C GLY A 395 -6.23 -16.96 7.30
N ILE A 396 -5.63 -16.19 6.39
CA ILE A 396 -6.33 -15.29 5.48
C ILE A 396 -5.81 -15.54 4.07
N ALA A 397 -6.70 -15.89 3.15
CA ALA A 397 -6.35 -16.12 1.75
C ALA A 397 -6.01 -14.80 1.07
N PHE A 398 -4.91 -14.75 0.33
CA PHE A 398 -4.51 -13.52 -0.37
C PHE A 398 -4.10 -13.72 -1.82
N ASP A 399 -3.64 -14.92 -2.21
CA ASP A 399 -3.18 -15.18 -3.58
C ASP A 399 -3.28 -16.67 -3.95
N GLY A 400 -2.99 -17.01 -5.21
CA GLY A 400 -2.81 -18.37 -5.72
C GLY A 400 -1.39 -18.58 -6.25
N ASN A 401 -0.93 -19.83 -6.34
CA ASN A 401 0.36 -20.13 -6.94
C ASN A 401 0.37 -19.92 -8.46
N SER A 402 1.56 -19.82 -9.06
CA SER A 402 1.71 -19.54 -10.50
C SER A 402 1.05 -20.56 -11.43
N GLU A 403 0.99 -21.82 -11.03
CA GLU A 403 0.35 -22.90 -11.77
C GLU A 403 -1.19 -22.75 -11.77
N ALA A 404 -1.75 -21.97 -10.83
CA ALA A 404 -3.19 -21.68 -10.75
C ALA A 404 -3.68 -20.55 -11.64
N LEU A 405 -2.84 -19.99 -12.52
CA LEU A 405 -3.26 -18.92 -13.43
C LEU A 405 -4.31 -19.39 -14.47
N SER A 406 -4.44 -20.70 -14.72
CA SER A 406 -5.52 -21.32 -15.49
C SER A 406 -6.81 -21.54 -14.67
N GLY A 407 -6.79 -21.25 -13.36
CA GLY A 407 -7.82 -21.55 -12.37
C GLY A 407 -9.20 -21.06 -12.74
N ASP A 408 -9.31 -19.89 -13.38
CA ASP A 408 -10.61 -19.37 -13.81
C ASP A 408 -11.30 -20.25 -14.86
N ILE A 409 -10.57 -21.11 -15.56
CA ILE A 409 -11.05 -21.94 -16.68
C ILE A 409 -11.17 -23.41 -16.26
N VAL A 410 -10.18 -23.91 -15.52
CA VAL A 410 -10.11 -25.29 -15.02
C VAL A 410 -9.50 -25.32 -13.63
N PHE A 411 -10.13 -26.07 -12.71
CA PHE A 411 -9.52 -26.41 -11.44
C PHE A 411 -8.60 -27.62 -11.63
N GLU A 412 -7.34 -27.54 -11.23
CA GLU A 412 -6.36 -28.64 -11.32
C GLU A 412 -5.94 -29.04 -9.91
N PRO A 413 -6.58 -30.06 -9.31
CA PRO A 413 -6.42 -30.38 -7.88
C PRO A 413 -4.97 -30.61 -7.42
N GLU A 414 -4.16 -31.20 -8.29
CA GLU A 414 -2.76 -31.50 -7.98
C GLU A 414 -1.89 -30.23 -7.90
N TRP A 415 -2.11 -29.28 -8.81
CA TRP A 415 -1.21 -28.15 -9.04
C TRP A 415 -1.67 -26.84 -8.41
N GLN A 416 -2.97 -26.65 -8.26
CA GLN A 416 -3.53 -25.40 -7.77
C GLN A 416 -3.56 -25.39 -6.25
N LYS A 417 -3.00 -24.32 -5.68
CA LYS A 417 -2.93 -24.06 -4.26
C LYS A 417 -3.26 -22.59 -3.98
N THR A 418 -4.08 -22.40 -2.97
CA THR A 418 -4.32 -21.10 -2.36
C THR A 418 -3.15 -20.76 -1.44
N ILE A 419 -2.65 -19.53 -1.53
CA ILE A 419 -1.64 -18.96 -0.65
C ILE A 419 -2.35 -18.16 0.44
N ASN A 420 -2.08 -18.52 1.68
CA ASN A 420 -2.69 -17.95 2.88
C ASN A 420 -1.62 -17.36 3.79
N VAL A 421 -1.90 -16.23 4.43
CA VAL A 421 -1.11 -15.76 5.57
C VAL A 421 -1.55 -16.52 6.82
N ASP A 422 -0.59 -17.00 7.60
CA ASP A 422 -0.85 -17.67 8.88
C ASP A 422 -1.35 -16.65 9.90
N VAL A 423 -2.47 -16.94 10.58
CA VAL A 423 -3.05 -16.01 11.56
C VAL A 423 -2.07 -15.69 12.69
N ARG A 424 -1.15 -16.61 13.04
CA ARG A 424 -0.11 -16.38 14.05
C ARG A 424 0.82 -15.25 13.63
N PHE A 425 1.18 -15.17 12.34
CA PHE A 425 1.98 -14.07 11.80
C PHE A 425 1.24 -12.73 11.88
N VAL A 426 -0.05 -12.72 11.53
CA VAL A 426 -0.90 -11.51 11.62
C VAL A 426 -0.96 -11.02 13.06
N LEU A 427 -1.21 -11.91 14.02
CA LEU A 427 -1.25 -11.57 15.44
C LEU A 427 0.12 -11.13 15.96
N TRP A 428 1.21 -11.75 15.53
CA TRP A 428 2.57 -11.30 15.84
C TRP A 428 2.86 -9.90 15.29
N THR A 429 2.41 -9.59 14.07
CA THR A 429 2.56 -8.25 13.47
C THR A 429 1.80 -7.20 14.29
N ILE A 430 0.57 -7.50 14.71
CA ILE A 430 -0.24 -6.60 15.53
C ILE A 430 0.39 -6.41 16.93
N ASP A 431 0.84 -7.50 17.53
CA ASP A 431 1.30 -7.50 18.92
C ASP A 431 2.78 -7.08 19.06
N LYS A 432 3.71 -7.90 18.56
CA LYS A 432 5.15 -7.75 18.77
C LYS A 432 5.74 -6.63 17.91
N TYR A 433 5.37 -6.61 16.63
CA TYR A 433 5.85 -5.58 15.71
C TYR A 433 5.19 -4.22 15.99
N ALA A 434 3.86 -4.11 15.95
CA ALA A 434 3.15 -2.84 16.08
C ALA A 434 2.90 -2.39 17.54
N GLY A 435 3.00 -3.29 18.53
CA GLY A 435 2.72 -2.96 19.93
C GLY A 435 1.24 -2.72 20.22
N ALA A 436 0.33 -3.11 19.33
CA ALA A 436 -1.09 -2.82 19.40
C ALA A 436 -1.86 -3.85 20.23
N ARG A 437 -1.36 -4.17 21.44
CA ARG A 437 -1.85 -5.26 22.27
C ARG A 437 -3.35 -5.20 22.57
N ARG A 438 -3.92 -3.99 22.65
CA ARG A 438 -5.37 -3.77 22.82
C ARG A 438 -6.23 -4.55 21.81
N LEU A 439 -5.74 -4.72 20.57
CA LEU A 439 -6.46 -5.45 19.52
C LEU A 439 -6.40 -6.96 19.75
N ILE A 440 -5.30 -7.46 20.34
CA ILE A 440 -5.18 -8.87 20.73
C ILE A 440 -6.10 -9.19 21.90
N ASP A 441 -6.18 -8.27 22.87
CA ASP A 441 -7.01 -8.44 24.06
C ASP A 441 -8.53 -8.37 23.75
N GLU A 442 -8.92 -7.84 22.58
CA GLU A 442 -10.30 -7.86 22.08
C GLU A 442 -10.70 -9.21 21.47
N LEU A 443 -9.72 -10.05 21.09
CA LEU A 443 -9.96 -11.32 20.41
C LEU A 443 -10.13 -12.48 21.40
N GLN A 444 -11.02 -13.40 21.06
CA GLN A 444 -11.10 -14.71 21.72
C GLN A 444 -10.09 -15.67 21.06
N LEU A 445 -8.88 -15.75 21.64
CA LEU A 445 -7.85 -16.66 21.16
C LEU A 445 -8.09 -18.09 21.68
N VAL A 446 -8.25 -19.03 20.75
CA VAL A 446 -8.25 -20.48 21.04
C VAL A 446 -6.81 -20.96 21.14
N ARG A 447 -6.51 -21.77 22.16
CA ARG A 447 -5.16 -22.25 22.48
C ARG A 447 -5.22 -23.73 22.84
N ASP A 448 -4.14 -24.43 22.53
CA ASP A 448 -3.92 -25.85 22.83
C ASP A 448 -2.65 -26.02 23.69
N GLU A 449 -2.29 -27.27 23.99
CA GLU A 449 -1.08 -27.62 24.74
C GLU A 449 0.23 -27.26 24.02
N ASN A 450 0.19 -27.03 22.70
CA ASN A 450 1.35 -26.68 21.87
C ASN A 450 1.57 -25.16 21.79
N THR A 451 0.62 -24.37 22.28
CA THR A 451 0.67 -22.91 22.25
C THR A 451 1.69 -22.40 23.28
N PRO A 452 2.78 -21.72 22.86
CA PRO A 452 3.76 -21.20 23.80
C PRO A 452 3.16 -20.17 24.76
N ALA A 453 3.77 -20.01 25.93
CA ALA A 453 3.31 -19.03 26.91
C ALA A 453 3.31 -17.61 26.32
N ASP A 454 2.27 -16.85 26.64
CA ASP A 454 2.22 -15.44 26.30
C ASP A 454 3.27 -14.66 27.08
N THR A 455 4.38 -14.35 26.42
CA THR A 455 5.47 -13.55 26.98
C THR A 455 5.05 -12.10 27.23
N LYS A 456 3.84 -11.73 26.80
CA LYS A 456 3.27 -10.40 26.70
C LYS A 456 4.13 -9.50 25.84
N THR A 457 3.52 -8.58 25.12
CA THR A 457 4.31 -7.50 24.54
C THR A 457 4.78 -6.62 25.68
N LYS A 458 6.01 -6.86 26.13
CA LYS A 458 6.81 -5.80 26.69
C LYS A 458 6.96 -4.82 25.54
N MET A 459 6.13 -3.76 25.53
CA MET A 459 6.46 -2.60 24.70
C MET A 459 7.94 -2.40 24.92
N PRO A 460 8.78 -2.38 23.86
CA PRO A 460 10.14 -1.98 24.05
C PRO A 460 10.04 -0.66 24.82
N LYS A 461 10.52 -0.61 26.07
CA LYS A 461 10.94 0.66 26.64
C LYS A 461 11.90 1.14 25.59
N ALA A 462 11.46 2.07 24.73
CA ALA A 462 12.07 2.35 23.44
C ALA A 462 13.55 2.10 23.60
N THR A 463 14.04 0.95 23.12
CA THR A 463 15.45 0.66 23.20
C THR A 463 16.03 1.89 22.56
N PRO A 464 16.81 2.73 23.27
CA PRO A 464 17.34 3.89 22.62
C PRO A 464 18.04 3.27 21.42
N MET A 465 17.58 3.60 20.21
CA MET A 465 18.52 3.69 19.12
C MET A 465 19.71 4.39 19.78
N LYS A 466 20.92 3.85 19.61
CA LYS A 466 22.08 4.73 19.69
C LYS A 466 21.80 5.79 18.64
N LEU A 467 21.07 6.82 19.04
CA LEU A 467 20.74 7.97 18.24
C LEU A 467 22.13 8.50 17.97
N GLN A 468 22.54 8.39 16.72
CA GLN A 468 23.61 9.24 16.27
C GLN A 468 23.24 10.66 16.69
N PRO A 469 24.20 11.44 17.22
CA PRO A 469 23.92 12.78 17.68
C PRO A 469 23.13 13.55 16.62
N ILE A 470 22.04 14.19 17.03
CA ILE A 470 21.23 15.02 16.14
C ILE A 470 22.07 16.26 15.84
N GLN A 471 22.43 16.42 14.58
CA GLN A 471 23.26 17.53 14.12
C GLN A 471 22.43 18.56 13.37
N PHE A 472 22.61 19.83 13.70
CA PHE A 472 22.04 20.94 12.95
C PHE A 472 22.88 22.21 13.11
N LYS A 473 22.67 23.15 12.20
CA LYS A 473 23.19 24.51 12.29
C LYS A 473 22.05 25.45 12.64
N ALA A 474 22.33 26.45 13.46
CA ALA A 474 21.35 27.47 13.84
C ALA A 474 22.01 28.81 14.10
N ILE A 475 21.23 29.89 14.01
CA ILE A 475 21.67 31.24 14.36
C ILE A 475 21.38 31.50 15.83
N ILE A 476 22.36 32.03 16.57
CA ILE A 476 22.21 32.42 17.97
C ILE A 476 21.28 33.65 18.04
N LYS A 477 20.09 33.48 18.62
CA LYS A 477 19.07 34.51 18.78
C LYS A 477 19.11 35.13 20.17
N GLN A 478 18.78 36.42 20.26
CA GLN A 478 18.63 37.14 21.51
C GLN A 478 17.15 37.14 21.95
N HIS A 479 16.89 36.94 23.24
CA HIS A 479 15.54 37.08 23.79
C HIS A 479 15.24 38.54 24.14
N GLY A 480 14.61 39.25 23.21
CA GLY A 480 14.27 40.68 23.37
C GLY A 480 15.52 41.52 23.63
N THR A 481 15.50 42.34 24.68
CA THR A 481 16.65 43.17 25.10
C THR A 481 17.55 42.49 26.15
N MET A 482 17.18 41.29 26.62
CA MET A 482 17.93 40.59 27.66
C MET A 482 19.20 39.96 27.09
N ASN A 483 20.25 39.83 27.92
CA ASN A 483 21.47 39.10 27.56
C ASN A 483 21.26 37.56 27.64
N ALA A 484 20.16 37.06 27.07
CA ALA A 484 19.77 35.66 27.05
C ALA A 484 19.81 35.16 25.60
N ALA A 485 20.65 34.15 25.34
CA ALA A 485 20.87 33.58 24.02
C ALA A 485 20.21 32.20 23.88
N PHE A 486 19.66 31.91 22.72
CA PHE A 486 19.10 30.60 22.40
C PHE A 486 19.22 30.27 20.91
N VAL A 487 19.08 28.99 20.58
CA VAL A 487 18.86 28.52 19.21
C VAL A 487 17.55 27.75 19.12
N GLU A 488 16.90 27.83 17.96
CA GLU A 488 15.70 27.05 17.67
C GLU A 488 16.09 25.63 17.27
N PHE A 489 15.44 24.64 17.88
CA PHE A 489 15.60 23.25 17.50
C PHE A 489 14.70 22.98 16.28
N PRO A 490 15.27 22.63 15.10
CA PRO A 490 14.53 22.61 13.84
C PRO A 490 13.64 21.36 13.67
N PHE A 491 13.67 20.43 14.64
CA PHE A 491 12.97 19.16 14.57
C PHE A 491 11.89 19.04 15.66
N SER A 492 10.94 18.13 15.46
CA SER A 492 9.90 17.83 16.45
C SER A 492 10.48 17.01 17.61
N ALA A 493 10.56 17.61 18.80
CA ALA A 493 10.95 16.87 20.01
C ALA A 493 9.94 15.80 20.43
N GLU A 494 8.68 15.94 20.00
CA GLU A 494 7.64 14.91 20.20
C GLU A 494 7.92 13.69 19.33
N GLU A 495 8.29 13.87 18.06
CA GLU A 495 8.65 12.76 17.17
C GLU A 495 9.98 12.11 17.56
N LEU A 496 10.98 12.91 17.93
CA LEU A 496 12.34 12.42 18.20
C LEU A 496 12.52 11.84 19.61
N PHE A 497 11.87 12.43 20.63
CA PHE A 497 12.09 12.07 22.03
C PHE A 497 10.81 11.64 22.75
N ASN A 498 9.65 11.63 22.07
CA ASN A 498 8.35 11.33 22.66
C ASN A 498 8.02 12.20 23.89
N LYS A 499 8.41 13.48 23.84
CA LYS A 499 8.26 14.43 24.95
C LYS A 499 7.71 15.78 24.45
N LYS A 500 6.49 16.11 24.90
CA LYS A 500 5.82 17.39 24.61
C LYS A 500 6.42 18.58 25.38
N GLY A 501 6.99 18.31 26.55
CA GLY A 501 7.55 19.30 27.47
C GLY A 501 9.07 19.44 27.35
N GLN A 502 9.75 19.62 28.48
CA GLN A 502 11.21 19.76 28.52
C GLN A 502 11.91 18.42 28.23
N VAL A 503 12.98 18.45 27.43
CA VAL A 503 13.84 17.29 27.14
C VAL A 503 15.24 17.57 27.69
N LYS A 504 15.77 16.70 28.56
CA LYS A 504 17.15 16.80 29.04
C LYS A 504 18.09 16.34 27.92
N ILE A 505 19.17 17.08 27.68
CA ILE A 505 20.10 16.83 26.56
C ILE A 505 21.55 16.99 26.98
N LYS A 506 22.44 16.30 26.26
CA LYS A 506 23.87 16.62 26.13
C LYS A 506 24.08 17.16 24.72
N ALA A 507 24.75 18.31 24.60
CA ALA A 507 25.09 18.94 23.34
C ALA A 507 26.60 19.18 23.27
N LEU A 508 27.13 19.13 22.07
CA LEU A 508 28.47 19.58 21.70
C LEU A 508 28.30 20.71 20.68
N PHE A 509 28.87 21.86 21.00
CA PHE A 509 28.79 23.07 20.19
C PHE A 509 30.11 23.29 19.44
N ASP A 510 30.02 23.49 18.12
CA ASP A 510 31.18 23.68 17.22
C ASP A 510 32.30 22.65 17.40
N ASP A 511 31.94 21.43 17.82
CA ASP A 511 32.87 20.35 18.19
C ASP A 511 33.90 20.72 19.28
N LYS A 512 33.62 21.78 20.05
CA LYS A 512 34.54 22.37 21.05
C LYS A 512 33.98 22.38 22.46
N VAL A 513 32.73 22.80 22.64
CA VAL A 513 32.16 23.07 23.97
C VAL A 513 31.06 22.07 24.29
N GLU A 514 31.32 21.22 25.28
CA GLU A 514 30.31 20.32 25.83
C GLU A 514 29.33 21.07 26.73
N TYR A 515 28.06 20.75 26.60
CA TYR A 515 26.98 21.36 27.35
C TYR A 515 25.96 20.31 27.76
N ARG A 516 25.58 20.32 29.04
CA ARG A 516 24.53 19.45 29.56
C ARG A 516 23.37 20.32 30.05
N GLY A 517 22.25 20.27 29.32
CA GLY A 517 21.17 21.24 29.49
C GLY A 517 19.80 20.64 29.23
N SER A 518 18.91 21.44 28.65
CA SER A 518 17.57 21.00 28.25
C SER A 518 17.04 21.78 27.05
N LEU A 519 16.27 21.10 26.21
CA LEU A 519 15.37 21.69 25.23
C LEU A 519 14.07 22.06 25.93
N ALA A 520 13.62 23.30 25.80
CA ALA A 520 12.43 23.81 26.47
C ALA A 520 11.40 24.36 25.47
N LYS A 521 10.12 24.02 25.67
CA LYS A 521 9.00 24.56 24.89
C LYS A 521 8.47 25.83 25.58
N MET A 522 9.01 27.00 25.21
CA MET A 522 8.72 28.28 25.87
C MET A 522 7.57 29.04 25.20
N LYS A 523 6.40 28.38 25.06
CA LYS A 523 5.23 28.89 24.31
C LYS A 523 5.51 29.24 22.84
N THR A 524 6.60 28.72 22.29
CA THR A 524 7.01 28.82 20.89
C THR A 524 6.53 27.59 20.10
N ALA A 525 6.45 27.71 18.78
CA ALA A 525 6.14 26.58 17.89
C ALA A 525 7.20 25.46 17.95
N PHE A 526 8.46 25.84 18.25
CA PHE A 526 9.62 24.95 18.32
C PHE A 526 10.20 24.89 19.74
N HIS A 527 10.95 23.84 20.06
CA HIS A 527 11.75 23.79 21.28
C HIS A 527 12.99 24.68 21.14
N LEU A 528 13.40 25.31 22.25
CA LEU A 528 14.57 26.18 22.30
C LEU A 528 15.70 25.52 23.09
N LEU A 529 16.94 25.69 22.62
CA LEU A 529 18.16 25.35 23.34
C LEU A 529 18.82 26.63 23.83
N ILE A 530 18.94 26.80 25.14
CA ILE A 530 19.54 27.99 25.75
C ILE A 530 21.06 27.87 25.71
N LEU A 531 21.74 28.94 25.28
CA LEU A 531 23.19 29.08 25.32
C LEU A 531 23.57 30.04 26.46
N THR A 532 24.29 29.54 27.45
CA THR A 532 24.73 30.37 28.58
C THR A 532 25.79 31.38 28.13
N GLN A 533 25.98 32.45 28.90
CA GLN A 533 27.01 33.44 28.61
C GLN A 533 28.42 32.83 28.64
N GLU A 534 28.64 31.83 29.49
CA GLU A 534 29.91 31.08 29.58
C GLU A 534 30.19 30.28 28.31
N VAL A 535 29.19 29.52 27.82
CA VAL A 535 29.31 28.77 26.55
C VAL A 535 29.60 29.71 25.39
N ARG A 536 28.90 30.85 25.30
CA ARG A 536 29.16 31.88 24.26
C ARG A 536 30.57 32.45 24.33
N LYS A 537 31.10 32.70 25.54
CA LYS A 537 32.48 33.17 25.74
C LYS A 537 33.50 32.12 25.30
N GLN A 538 33.28 30.85 25.62
CA GLN A 538 34.19 29.75 25.22
C GLN A 538 34.18 29.51 23.70
N LEU A 539 33.06 29.77 23.04
CA LEU A 539 32.91 29.65 21.59
C LEU A 539 33.37 30.90 20.82
N GLU A 540 33.62 32.02 21.52
CA GLU A 540 33.88 33.33 20.91
C GLU A 540 32.76 33.79 19.95
N LYS A 541 31.50 33.45 20.27
CA LYS A 541 30.30 33.75 19.45
C LYS A 541 29.27 34.59 20.20
N THR A 542 28.57 35.44 19.46
CA THR A 542 27.52 36.34 19.96
C THR A 542 26.21 36.20 19.16
N PHE A 543 25.24 37.07 19.44
CA PHE A 543 23.96 37.10 18.74
C PHE A 543 24.16 37.34 17.23
N GLY A 544 23.49 36.55 16.40
CA GLY A 544 23.61 36.59 14.94
C GLY A 544 24.61 35.61 14.34
N ASP A 545 25.52 35.05 15.15
CA ASP A 545 26.48 34.05 14.67
C ASP A 545 25.83 32.68 14.47
N GLU A 546 26.30 31.94 13.46
CA GLU A 546 25.91 30.54 13.24
C GLU A 546 26.69 29.62 14.18
N ILE A 547 26.03 28.61 14.73
CA ILE A 547 26.62 27.57 15.58
C ILE A 547 26.23 26.18 15.05
N SER A 548 27.19 25.24 15.03
CA SER A 548 26.86 23.82 14.84
C SER A 548 26.56 23.17 16.18
N VAL A 549 25.48 22.39 16.23
CA VAL A 549 24.98 21.73 17.43
C VAL A 549 24.87 20.24 17.15
N SER A 550 25.53 19.43 17.96
CA SER A 550 25.43 17.98 17.97
C SER A 550 24.83 17.56 19.31
N LEU A 551 23.62 17.01 19.36
CA LEU A 551 22.94 16.72 20.63
C LEU A 551 22.35 15.31 20.75
N THR A 552 22.25 14.83 21.99
CA THR A 552 21.65 13.54 22.37
C THR A 552 20.77 13.71 23.61
N GLU A 553 19.81 12.80 23.82
CA GLU A 553 18.99 12.79 25.03
C GLU A 553 19.82 12.39 26.26
N ASP A 554 19.80 13.23 27.30
CA ASP A 554 20.48 12.99 28.57
C ASP A 554 19.61 12.11 29.48
N LYS A 555 19.87 10.79 29.43
CA LYS A 555 19.22 9.78 30.27
C LYS A 555 19.98 9.46 31.56
N GLU A 556 21.17 10.02 31.75
CA GLU A 556 21.97 9.80 32.95
C GLU A 556 21.31 10.47 34.16
N GLU A 557 21.24 9.73 35.26
CA GLU A 557 20.77 10.26 36.52
C GLU A 557 21.72 11.37 36.99
N ARG A 558 21.15 12.53 37.34
CA ARG A 558 21.94 13.64 37.84
C ARG A 558 22.07 13.47 39.34
N THR A 559 23.23 12.99 39.78
CA THR A 559 23.60 12.95 41.20
C THR A 559 24.37 14.20 41.57
N VAL A 560 24.19 14.66 42.80
CA VAL A 560 25.03 15.72 43.38
C VAL A 560 26.06 15.01 44.23
N GLU A 561 27.34 15.28 43.97
CA GLU A 561 28.41 14.76 44.80
C GLU A 561 28.38 15.50 46.14
N ILE A 562 28.17 14.74 47.23
CA ILE A 562 28.08 15.28 48.59
C ILE A 562 29.38 14.91 49.28
N SER A 563 30.11 15.90 49.78
CA SER A 563 31.34 15.67 50.54
C SER A 563 31.04 14.99 51.88
N ASP A 564 32.01 14.22 52.38
CA ASP A 564 31.87 13.44 53.62
C ASP A 564 31.43 14.30 54.81
N ASP A 565 31.92 15.54 54.91
CA ASP A 565 31.57 16.47 55.99
C ASP A 565 30.10 16.93 55.96
N ILE A 566 29.44 16.89 54.80
CA ILE A 566 28.01 17.16 54.66
C ILE A 566 27.21 15.87 54.90
N LEU A 567 27.73 14.71 54.49
CA LEU A 567 27.13 13.41 54.79
C LEU A 567 27.03 13.15 56.29
N THR A 568 28.05 13.51 57.07
CA THR A 568 28.04 13.42 58.54
C THR A 568 26.86 14.19 59.14
N VAL A 569 26.65 15.44 58.69
CA VAL A 569 25.55 16.28 59.19
C VAL A 569 24.18 15.71 58.82
N PHE A 570 24.04 15.07 57.65
CA PHE A 570 22.82 14.36 57.27
C PHE A 570 22.61 13.06 58.05
N ASN A 571 23.67 12.35 58.43
CA ASN A 571 23.56 11.14 59.24
C ASN A 571 23.11 11.45 60.67
N GLU A 572 23.49 12.62 61.20
CA GLU A 572 23.00 13.15 62.48
C GLU A 572 21.55 13.69 62.39
N ASN A 573 21.06 13.98 61.19
CA ASN A 573 19.73 14.55 60.93
C ASN A 573 18.95 13.74 59.87
N PRO A 574 18.50 12.52 60.19
CA PRO A 574 17.92 11.58 59.21
C PRO A 574 16.61 12.07 58.59
N GLU A 575 15.83 12.88 59.31
CA GLU A 575 14.60 13.50 58.77
C GLU A 575 14.93 14.50 57.65
N ALA A 576 15.90 15.38 57.88
CA ALA A 576 16.36 16.34 56.88
C ALA A 576 16.99 15.62 55.67
N LYS A 577 17.73 14.52 55.90
CA LYS A 577 18.26 13.67 54.82
C LYS A 577 17.14 13.10 53.94
N THR A 578 16.08 12.58 54.56
CA THR A 578 14.92 12.02 53.83
C THR A 578 14.21 13.07 52.98
N LEU A 579 14.05 14.29 53.51
CA LEU A 579 13.47 15.41 52.77
C LEU A 579 14.38 15.87 51.63
N PHE A 580 15.68 15.97 51.89
CA PHE A 580 16.70 16.31 50.90
C PHE A 580 16.70 15.31 49.74
N ASP A 581 16.68 14.00 50.03
CA ASP A 581 16.71 12.93 49.04
C ASP A 581 15.49 12.94 48.10
N LYS A 582 14.35 13.45 48.58
CA LYS A 582 13.13 13.66 47.77
C LYS A 582 13.17 14.93 46.90
N MET A 583 14.13 15.82 47.09
CA MET A 583 14.23 17.06 46.31
C MET A 583 14.70 16.81 44.86
N SER A 584 14.34 17.74 43.97
CA SER A 584 14.86 17.74 42.60
C SER A 584 16.38 17.97 42.58
N TYR A 585 17.07 17.46 41.56
CA TYR A 585 18.51 17.65 41.39
C TYR A 585 18.95 19.12 41.49
N THR A 586 18.17 20.05 40.93
CA THR A 586 18.51 21.48 40.94
C THR A 586 18.58 22.03 42.37
N HIS A 587 17.60 21.68 43.20
CA HIS A 587 17.55 22.11 44.61
C HIS A 587 18.67 21.46 45.44
N LYS A 588 18.93 20.16 45.22
CA LYS A 588 20.07 19.47 45.85
C LYS A 588 21.40 20.15 45.49
N LYS A 589 21.60 20.45 44.20
CA LYS A 589 22.83 21.09 43.69
C LYS A 589 23.01 22.48 44.29
N GLU A 590 21.93 23.23 44.46
CA GLU A 590 21.96 24.58 45.00
C GLU A 590 22.47 24.61 46.45
N TYR A 591 21.94 23.76 47.33
CA TYR A 591 22.41 23.65 48.72
C TYR A 591 23.88 23.24 48.79
N ILE A 592 24.27 22.21 48.05
CA ILE A 592 25.65 21.71 48.07
C ILE A 592 26.62 22.74 47.49
N ARG A 593 26.26 23.40 46.38
CA ARG A 593 27.06 24.49 45.82
C ARG A 593 27.21 25.63 46.83
N TRP A 594 26.12 26.03 47.48
CA TRP A 594 26.17 27.09 48.49
C TRP A 594 27.10 26.75 49.65
N ILE A 595 27.12 25.50 50.11
CA ILE A 595 28.08 25.07 51.14
C ILE A 595 29.52 25.07 50.59
N ASN A 596 29.72 24.61 49.36
CA ASN A 596 31.04 24.54 48.70
C ASN A 596 31.63 25.91 48.34
N GLU A 597 30.81 26.93 48.08
CA GLU A 597 31.26 28.30 47.81
C GLU A 597 31.73 29.04 49.09
N ALA A 598 31.60 28.44 50.28
CA ALA A 598 32.06 29.05 51.52
C ALA A 598 33.60 29.02 51.62
N LYS A 599 34.24 30.19 51.49
CA LYS A 599 35.71 30.32 51.55
C LYS A 599 36.29 30.22 52.97
N LYS A 600 35.50 30.50 54.01
CA LYS A 600 35.92 30.44 55.42
C LYS A 600 35.35 29.18 56.08
N PRO A 601 36.13 28.41 56.87
CA PRO A 601 35.66 27.19 57.54
C PRO A 601 34.41 27.42 58.41
N GLU A 602 34.39 28.49 59.20
CA GLU A 602 33.25 28.86 60.05
C GLU A 602 31.96 29.12 59.24
N THR A 603 32.09 29.72 58.05
CA THR A 603 30.95 29.94 57.15
C THR A 603 30.41 28.63 56.60
N ARG A 604 31.28 27.65 56.33
CA ARG A 604 30.86 26.32 55.85
C ARG A 604 30.05 25.58 56.92
N GLU A 605 30.52 25.57 58.18
CA GLU A 605 29.79 24.96 59.30
C GLU A 605 28.42 25.62 59.56
N ASN A 606 28.37 26.96 59.53
CA ASN A 606 27.11 27.69 59.66
C ASN A 606 26.14 27.38 58.53
N ARG A 607 26.62 27.23 57.29
CA ARG A 607 25.78 26.87 56.13
C ARG A 607 25.27 25.42 56.22
N LYS A 608 26.07 24.48 56.73
CA LYS A 608 25.62 23.09 56.97
C LYS A 608 24.46 23.04 57.98
N SER A 609 24.62 23.70 59.13
CA SER A 609 23.56 23.78 60.15
C SER A 609 22.30 24.45 59.62
N LYS A 610 22.47 25.57 58.91
CA LYS A 610 21.35 26.32 58.32
C LYS A 610 20.65 25.56 57.19
N MET A 611 21.39 24.76 56.40
CA MET A 611 20.80 23.88 55.39
C MET A 611 19.82 22.89 56.04
N ILE A 612 20.21 22.23 57.13
CA ILE A 612 19.33 21.30 57.85
C ILE A 612 18.06 22.01 58.32
N GLN A 613 18.19 23.18 58.95
CA GLN A 613 17.05 23.97 59.38
C GLN A 613 16.13 24.33 58.20
N MET A 614 16.69 24.83 57.09
CA MET A 614 15.91 25.24 55.92
C MET A 614 15.17 24.06 55.27
N ILE A 615 15.79 22.88 55.23
CA ILE A 615 15.16 21.66 54.71
C ILE A 615 13.99 21.24 55.60
N LEU A 616 14.15 21.27 56.93
CA LEU A 616 13.09 20.93 57.88
C LEU A 616 11.94 21.95 57.85
N GLU A 617 12.24 23.23 57.57
CA GLU A 617 11.25 24.30 57.31
C GLU A 617 10.54 24.14 55.93
N GLY A 618 10.91 23.14 55.13
CA GLY A 618 10.31 22.87 53.82
C GLY A 618 10.81 23.76 52.68
N LYS A 619 11.90 24.51 52.88
CA LYS A 619 12.54 25.28 51.80
C LYS A 619 13.21 24.35 50.80
N LYS A 620 13.17 24.73 49.53
CA LYS A 620 13.67 23.93 48.39
C LYS A 620 14.85 24.60 47.69
N GLY A 621 15.63 25.42 48.39
CA GLY A 621 16.71 26.23 47.83
C GLY A 621 17.22 27.24 48.85
N VAL A 622 18.32 27.92 48.52
CA VAL A 622 18.99 28.90 49.40
C VAL A 622 18.43 30.30 49.20
#